data_AF-A0A8C8ZXU5-F1
#
_entry.id   AF-A0A8C8ZXU5-F1
#
_cell.length_a   1.000
_cell.length_b   1.000
_cell.length_c   1.000
_cell.angle_alpha   90.00
_cell.angle_beta   90.00
_cell.angle_gamma   90.00
#
_symmetry.space_group_name_H-M   'P 1'
#
loop_
_entity.id
_entity.type
_entity.pdbx_description
1 polymer ?
#
loop_
_entity_poly.entity_id
_entity_poly.type
_entity_poly.pdbx_seq_one_letter_code
_entity_poly.pdbx_strand_id
1 'polypeptide(L)'
;LPDRVVYTPESLYKELFSQHKGLRELINKEMRSVSQGILIFSQSWAVDLGLQEKQGVICEALLISQNNTPIFYSVFSKLDAGCKGYSMIVAHSLKQKLVNTGGYTGRLCIIPLVLLLNPDRTSQTHYGSDLQIYPESYNLTTTQDMETLLQSLVIVLFGFRSFLSEELGSENWYKRFLAASYNKELYFKIFKTCSQESMELVYHEMICS
;
A
#
# COMPACT_ATOMS: atom_id res chain seq x y z
N LEU A 1 1.57 -21.02 10.51
CA LEU A 1 2.27 -20.53 9.29
C LEU A 1 2.38 -19.02 9.45
N PRO A 2 3.55 -18.41 9.26
CA PRO A 2 3.61 -16.95 9.20
C PRO A 2 2.63 -16.46 8.14
N ASP A 3 1.95 -15.34 8.40
CA ASP A 3 0.98 -14.79 7.46
C ASP A 3 1.69 -14.45 6.15
N ARG A 4 1.26 -15.12 5.07
CA ARG A 4 1.83 -14.94 3.72
C ARG A 4 1.75 -13.49 3.26
N VAL A 5 0.69 -12.78 3.65
CA VAL A 5 0.52 -11.37 3.33
C VAL A 5 0.30 -10.60 4.62
N VAL A 6 1.13 -9.59 4.87
CA VAL A 6 1.03 -8.73 6.04
C VAL A 6 0.04 -7.60 5.75
N TYR A 7 -0.96 -7.40 6.62
CA TYR A 7 -1.97 -6.36 6.45
C TYR A 7 -1.61 -5.17 7.32
N THR A 8 -1.75 -3.95 6.79
CA THR A 8 -1.38 -2.72 7.50
C THR A 8 -2.20 -1.52 7.01
N PRO A 9 -2.46 -0.48 7.83
CA PRO A 9 -2.28 -0.45 9.28
C PRO A 9 -3.29 -1.34 10.01
N GLU A 10 -2.88 -1.88 11.16
CA GLU A 10 -3.65 -2.94 11.84
C GLU A 10 -4.98 -2.45 12.42
N SER A 11 -4.98 -1.26 13.00
CA SER A 11 -6.19 -0.59 13.47
C SER A 11 -7.22 -0.45 12.36
N LEU A 12 -6.78 0.04 11.19
CA LEU A 12 -7.67 0.35 10.08
C LEU A 12 -8.31 -0.90 9.47
N TYR A 13 -7.53 -1.93 9.11
CA TYR A 13 -8.15 -3.09 8.46
C TYR A 13 -9.08 -3.83 9.42
N LYS A 14 -8.77 -3.85 10.74
CA LYS A 14 -9.66 -4.43 11.76
C LYS A 14 -10.96 -3.65 11.88
N GLU A 15 -10.87 -2.33 11.89
CA GLU A 15 -12.04 -1.44 11.89
C GLU A 15 -12.90 -1.67 10.65
N LEU A 16 -12.30 -1.64 9.46
CA LEU A 16 -12.99 -1.86 8.19
C LEU A 16 -13.69 -3.23 8.15
N PHE A 17 -13.02 -4.29 8.61
CA PHE A 17 -13.62 -5.64 8.67
C PHE A 17 -14.77 -5.74 9.68
N SER A 18 -14.71 -4.96 10.76
CA SER A 18 -15.80 -4.86 11.75
C SER A 18 -17.01 -4.12 11.19
N GLN A 19 -16.78 -3.02 10.46
CA GLN A 19 -17.85 -2.17 9.91
C GLN A 19 -18.52 -2.76 8.67
N HIS A 20 -17.77 -3.50 7.85
CA HIS A 20 -18.24 -3.96 6.54
C HIS A 20 -18.29 -5.49 6.46
N LYS A 21 -19.47 -6.06 6.74
CA LYS A 21 -19.72 -7.50 6.58
C LYS A 21 -19.37 -7.98 5.17
N GLY A 22 -18.62 -9.08 5.06
CA GLY A 22 -18.20 -9.66 3.78
C GLY A 22 -16.85 -9.14 3.27
N LEU A 23 -16.32 -8.04 3.84
CA LEU A 23 -15.08 -7.42 3.36
C LEU A 23 -13.88 -8.32 3.62
N ARG A 24 -13.82 -8.94 4.81
CA ARG A 24 -12.75 -9.88 5.15
C ARG A 24 -12.73 -11.08 4.19
N GLU A 25 -13.89 -11.64 3.88
CA GLU A 25 -14.02 -12.78 2.95
C GLU A 25 -13.61 -12.39 1.52
N LEU A 26 -14.00 -11.19 1.09
CA LEU A 26 -13.62 -10.63 -0.21
C LEU A 26 -12.11 -10.46 -0.32
N ILE A 27 -11.47 -9.78 0.64
CA ILE A 27 -10.01 -9.59 0.64
C ILE A 27 -9.29 -10.94 0.73
N ASN A 28 -9.72 -11.83 1.61
CA ASN A 28 -9.13 -13.16 1.74
C ASN A 28 -9.20 -13.96 0.43
N LYS A 29 -10.28 -13.81 -0.35
CA LYS A 29 -10.42 -14.45 -1.67
C LYS A 29 -9.36 -13.94 -2.64
N GLU A 30 -9.16 -12.62 -2.71
CA GLU A 30 -8.15 -12.00 -3.58
C GLU A 30 -6.72 -12.39 -3.16
N MET A 31 -6.46 -12.55 -1.86
CA MET A 31 -5.13 -12.88 -1.34
C MET A 31 -4.77 -14.38 -1.42
N ARG A 32 -5.69 -15.27 -1.86
CA ARG A 32 -5.44 -16.74 -1.88
C ARG A 32 -4.25 -17.15 -2.74
N SER A 33 -4.04 -16.46 -3.86
CA SER A 33 -2.95 -16.74 -4.81
C SER A 33 -1.64 -16.03 -4.46
N VAL A 34 -1.64 -15.13 -3.48
CA VAL A 34 -0.47 -14.35 -3.11
C VAL A 34 0.42 -15.17 -2.17
N SER A 35 1.65 -15.42 -2.61
CA SER A 35 2.65 -16.20 -1.87
C SER A 35 3.31 -15.40 -0.75
N GLN A 36 3.77 -14.18 -1.05
CA GLN A 36 4.38 -13.26 -0.09
C GLN A 36 4.11 -11.80 -0.46
N GLY A 37 3.69 -10.96 0.49
CA GLY A 37 3.51 -9.53 0.25
C GLY A 37 3.00 -8.70 1.42
N ILE A 38 2.70 -7.43 1.14
CA ILE A 38 2.12 -6.47 2.07
C ILE A 38 0.89 -5.84 1.42
N LEU A 39 -0.23 -5.83 2.14
CA LEU A 39 -1.48 -5.18 1.74
C LEU A 39 -1.68 -3.93 2.60
N ILE A 40 -1.55 -2.75 1.98
CA ILE A 40 -1.60 -1.44 2.64
C ILE A 40 -2.98 -0.82 2.42
N PHE A 41 -3.79 -0.81 3.47
CA PHE A 41 -5.14 -0.24 3.48
C PHE A 41 -5.14 1.28 3.66
N SER A 42 -6.10 1.92 3.01
CA SER A 42 -6.55 3.29 3.27
C SER A 42 -8.08 3.33 3.20
N GLN A 43 -8.71 4.25 3.93
CA GLN A 43 -10.13 4.56 3.71
C GLN A 43 -10.32 5.18 2.31
N SER A 44 -9.40 6.06 1.90
CA SER A 44 -9.37 6.67 0.58
C SER A 44 -7.94 7.04 0.19
N TRP A 45 -7.36 6.30 -0.76
CA TRP A 45 -6.07 6.66 -1.33
C TRP A 45 -6.17 7.96 -2.14
N ALA A 46 -7.35 8.29 -2.68
CA ALA A 46 -7.57 9.59 -3.29
C ALA A 46 -7.28 10.73 -2.30
N VAL A 47 -7.84 10.67 -1.08
CA VAL A 47 -7.61 11.68 -0.04
C VAL A 47 -6.14 11.73 0.37
N ASP A 48 -5.51 10.58 0.61
CA ASP A 48 -4.07 10.51 0.97
C ASP A 48 -3.16 11.13 -0.11
N LEU A 49 -3.60 11.12 -1.37
CA LEU A 49 -2.88 11.70 -2.49
C LEU A 49 -3.31 13.14 -2.81
N GLY A 50 -4.25 13.73 -2.06
CA GLY A 50 -4.77 15.08 -2.28
C GLY A 50 -5.72 15.20 -3.47
N LEU A 51 -6.37 14.10 -3.86
CA LEU A 51 -7.43 14.06 -4.87
C LEU A 51 -8.82 14.17 -4.21
N GLN A 52 -9.85 14.38 -5.04
CA GLN A 52 -11.23 14.37 -4.58
C GLN A 52 -11.67 12.95 -4.20
N GLU A 53 -12.28 12.82 -3.03
CA GLU A 53 -12.86 11.57 -2.55
C GLU A 53 -14.05 11.13 -3.42
N LYS A 54 -14.15 9.83 -3.71
CA LYS A 54 -15.29 9.25 -4.45
C LYS A 54 -16.30 8.63 -3.50
N GLN A 55 -17.52 9.16 -3.52
CA GLN A 55 -18.64 8.52 -2.83
C GLN A 55 -18.86 7.09 -3.33
N GLY A 56 -19.12 6.20 -2.37
CA GLY A 56 -19.36 4.77 -2.61
C GLY A 56 -18.11 3.88 -2.51
N VAL A 57 -16.91 4.47 -2.39
CA VAL A 57 -15.71 3.74 -1.98
C VAL A 57 -15.85 3.38 -0.49
N ILE A 58 -15.61 2.10 -0.17
CA ILE A 58 -15.58 1.58 1.21
C ILE A 58 -14.17 1.68 1.76
N CYS A 59 -13.22 1.16 0.99
CA CYS A 59 -11.81 1.22 1.28
C CYS A 59 -11.01 0.94 0.02
N GLU A 60 -9.73 1.27 0.07
CA GLU A 60 -8.79 1.03 -1.00
C GLU A 60 -7.52 0.40 -0.42
N ALA A 61 -6.85 -0.45 -1.19
CA ALA A 61 -5.66 -1.14 -0.72
C ALA A 61 -4.62 -1.31 -1.82
N LEU A 62 -3.35 -1.07 -1.49
CA LEU A 62 -2.21 -1.33 -2.35
C LEU A 62 -1.55 -2.65 -1.95
N LEU A 63 -1.51 -3.61 -2.85
CA LEU A 63 -0.73 -4.84 -2.72
C LEU A 63 0.65 -4.66 -3.34
N ILE A 64 1.68 -4.91 -2.54
CA ILE A 64 3.06 -5.04 -2.97
C ILE A 64 3.51 -6.46 -2.64
N SER A 65 3.75 -7.28 -3.66
CA SER A 65 4.09 -8.71 -3.49
C SER A 65 5.26 -9.13 -4.38
N GLN A 66 5.98 -10.15 -3.92
CA GLN A 66 7.14 -10.68 -4.65
C GLN A 66 6.73 -11.26 -6.00
N ASN A 67 7.57 -11.06 -7.01
CA ASN A 67 7.41 -11.55 -8.39
C ASN A 67 6.12 -11.10 -9.08
N ASN A 68 5.51 -10.02 -8.60
CA ASN A 68 4.28 -9.48 -9.16
C ASN A 68 4.38 -7.97 -9.37
N THR A 69 3.57 -7.46 -10.29
CA THR A 69 3.34 -6.03 -10.43
C THR A 69 2.42 -5.55 -9.30
N PRO A 70 2.67 -4.38 -8.68
CA PRO A 70 1.76 -3.82 -7.68
C PRO A 70 0.31 -3.74 -8.14
N ILE A 71 -0.62 -4.07 -7.24
CA ILE A 71 -2.07 -4.06 -7.53
C ILE A 71 -2.75 -3.06 -6.60
N PHE A 72 -3.57 -2.20 -7.17
CA PHE A 72 -4.38 -1.23 -6.46
C PHE A 72 -5.85 -1.66 -6.47
N TYR A 73 -6.37 -2.04 -5.30
CA TYR A 73 -7.75 -2.44 -5.14
C TYR A 73 -8.60 -1.24 -4.69
N SER A 74 -9.69 -0.98 -5.41
CA SER A 74 -10.76 -0.07 -4.96
C SER A 74 -12.02 -0.88 -4.67
N VAL A 75 -12.44 -0.92 -3.40
CA VAL A 75 -13.64 -1.65 -2.96
C VAL A 75 -14.82 -0.69 -2.89
N PHE A 76 -15.90 -1.02 -3.60
CA PHE A 76 -17.12 -0.21 -3.66
C PHE A 76 -18.30 -0.90 -3.00
N SER A 77 -19.20 -0.10 -2.43
CA SER A 77 -20.54 -0.55 -1.97
C SER A 77 -21.51 -0.73 -3.13
N LYS A 78 -21.32 0.00 -4.23
CA LYS A 78 -22.09 -0.09 -5.47
C LYS A 78 -21.22 0.31 -6.65
N LEU A 79 -21.37 -0.41 -7.77
CA LEU A 79 -20.68 -0.05 -9.01
C LEU A 79 -21.51 0.92 -9.85
N ASP A 80 -20.82 1.91 -10.40
CA ASP A 80 -21.31 2.83 -11.42
C ASP A 80 -20.31 2.90 -12.58
N ALA A 81 -20.69 3.55 -13.69
CA ALA A 81 -19.84 3.66 -14.88
C ALA A 81 -18.53 4.43 -14.62
N GLY A 82 -18.46 5.24 -13.56
CA GLY A 82 -17.30 6.02 -13.16
C GLY A 82 -16.30 5.27 -12.28
N CYS A 83 -16.67 4.16 -11.64
CA CYS A 83 -15.81 3.40 -10.72
C CYS A 83 -14.46 3.02 -11.35
N LYS A 84 -14.48 2.51 -12.59
CA LYS A 84 -13.25 2.14 -13.32
C LYS A 84 -12.37 3.36 -13.62
N GLY A 85 -12.98 4.45 -14.09
CA GLY A 85 -12.29 5.71 -14.37
C GLY A 85 -11.60 6.28 -13.12
N TYR A 86 -12.33 6.30 -12.01
CA TYR A 86 -11.80 6.74 -10.71
C TYR A 86 -10.60 5.90 -10.28
N SER A 87 -10.72 4.57 -10.27
CA SER A 87 -9.63 3.68 -9.80
C SER A 87 -8.36 3.85 -10.66
N MET A 88 -8.53 4.01 -11.98
CA MET A 88 -7.41 4.33 -12.88
C MET A 88 -6.75 5.69 -12.56
N ILE A 89 -7.53 6.73 -12.24
CA ILE A 89 -7.01 8.05 -11.87
C ILE A 89 -6.19 7.96 -10.58
N VAL A 90 -6.68 7.26 -9.55
CA VAL A 90 -5.97 7.11 -8.27
C VAL A 90 -4.69 6.31 -8.46
N ALA A 91 -4.74 5.17 -9.15
CA ALA A 91 -3.55 4.36 -9.43
C ALA A 91 -2.50 5.14 -10.27
N HIS A 92 -2.95 5.92 -11.25
CA HIS A 92 -2.06 6.76 -12.06
C HIS A 92 -1.41 7.86 -11.22
N SER A 93 -2.19 8.55 -10.38
CA SER A 93 -1.68 9.59 -9.48
C SER A 93 -0.68 9.02 -8.46
N LEU A 94 -0.97 7.84 -7.90
CA LEU A 94 -0.05 7.14 -7.00
C LEU A 94 1.27 6.84 -7.70
N LYS A 95 1.24 6.27 -8.91
CA LYS A 95 2.44 6.03 -9.72
C LYS A 95 3.22 7.32 -9.96
N GLN A 96 2.55 8.38 -10.41
CA GLN A 96 3.19 9.67 -10.67
C GLN A 96 3.84 10.25 -9.42
N LYS A 97 3.17 10.17 -8.26
CA LYS A 97 3.75 10.58 -6.99
C LYS A 97 4.90 9.67 -6.58
N LEU A 98 4.85 8.36 -6.76
CA LEU A 98 6.00 7.51 -6.41
C LEU A 98 7.27 7.88 -7.19
N VAL A 99 7.14 8.14 -8.48
CA VAL A 99 8.27 8.53 -9.35
C VAL A 99 8.70 9.97 -9.07
N ASN A 100 7.77 10.92 -9.18
CA ASN A 100 8.10 12.34 -9.07
C ASN A 100 8.42 12.65 -7.60
N THR A 101 7.44 12.45 -6.72
CA THR A 101 7.43 12.53 -5.24
C THR A 101 8.57 11.85 -4.49
N GLY A 102 8.47 10.52 -4.50
CA GLY A 102 9.24 9.58 -3.71
C GLY A 102 10.58 9.20 -4.34
N GLY A 103 10.86 9.63 -5.57
CA GLY A 103 12.13 9.36 -6.24
C GLY A 103 12.30 7.93 -6.72
N TYR A 104 11.21 7.18 -6.90
CA TYR A 104 11.29 5.81 -7.42
C TYR A 104 11.80 5.82 -8.88
N THR A 105 12.92 5.16 -9.13
CA THR A 105 13.59 5.13 -10.45
C THR A 105 13.39 3.82 -11.22
N GLY A 106 12.85 2.78 -10.56
CA GLY A 106 12.56 1.49 -11.18
C GLY A 106 11.40 1.54 -12.18
N ARG A 107 11.23 0.46 -12.95
CA ARG A 107 10.06 0.30 -13.83
C ARG A 107 8.83 0.06 -12.97
N LEU A 108 7.92 1.03 -12.95
CA LEU A 108 6.71 0.95 -12.12
C LEU A 108 5.44 0.93 -12.96
N CYS A 109 4.62 -0.09 -12.70
CA CYS A 109 3.21 -0.12 -13.05
C CYS A 109 2.39 -0.41 -11.79
N ILE A 110 1.17 0.11 -11.74
CA ILE A 110 0.19 -0.19 -10.70
C ILE A 110 -1.09 -0.60 -11.42
N ILE A 111 -1.54 -1.85 -11.20
CA ILE A 111 -2.72 -2.41 -11.86
C ILE A 111 -3.97 -2.06 -11.03
N PRO A 112 -4.89 -1.21 -11.52
CA PRO A 112 -6.11 -0.91 -10.80
C PRO A 112 -7.13 -2.06 -10.95
N LEU A 113 -7.69 -2.53 -9.84
CA LEU A 113 -8.75 -3.52 -9.76
C LEU A 113 -9.93 -2.98 -8.94
N VAL A 114 -11.11 -3.06 -9.53
CA VAL A 114 -12.36 -2.63 -8.89
C VAL A 114 -13.09 -3.86 -8.33
N LEU A 115 -13.40 -3.83 -7.04
CA LEU A 115 -14.13 -4.88 -6.34
C LEU A 115 -15.49 -4.35 -5.87
N LEU A 116 -16.55 -5.16 -6.02
CA LEU A 116 -17.86 -4.89 -5.43
C LEU A 116 -18.01 -5.70 -4.13
N LEU A 117 -18.31 -5.01 -3.03
CA LEU A 117 -18.65 -5.68 -1.78
C LEU A 117 -20.08 -6.24 -1.86
N ASN A 118 -20.25 -7.51 -1.46
CA ASN A 118 -21.54 -8.20 -1.43
C ASN A 118 -22.34 -8.08 -2.75
N PRO A 119 -21.79 -8.57 -3.88
CA PRO A 119 -22.49 -8.52 -5.15
C PRO A 119 -23.83 -9.26 -5.06
N ASP A 120 -24.89 -8.68 -5.60
CA ASP A 120 -26.14 -9.38 -5.80
C ASP A 120 -25.89 -10.61 -6.70
N ARG A 121 -26.66 -11.69 -6.50
CA ARG A 121 -26.47 -12.97 -7.23
C ARG A 121 -26.50 -12.85 -8.76
N THR A 122 -26.99 -11.74 -9.29
CA THR A 122 -27.11 -11.42 -10.72
C THR A 122 -25.99 -10.52 -11.25
N SER A 123 -25.17 -9.93 -10.37
CA SER A 123 -24.09 -9.01 -10.74
C SER A 123 -22.77 -9.76 -10.88
N GLN A 124 -22.17 -9.73 -12.07
CA GLN A 124 -20.83 -10.29 -12.30
C GLN A 124 -19.84 -9.61 -11.35
N THR A 125 -19.10 -10.42 -10.59
CA THR A 125 -18.26 -9.97 -9.47
C THR A 125 -17.01 -9.19 -9.88
N HIS A 126 -16.76 -9.08 -11.18
CA HIS A 126 -15.65 -8.33 -11.76
C HIS A 126 -16.21 -7.48 -12.90
N TYR A 127 -16.29 -6.16 -12.72
CA TYR A 127 -16.44 -5.28 -13.87
C TYR A 127 -15.11 -5.32 -14.63
N GLY A 128 -15.14 -6.01 -15.78
CA GLY A 128 -13.97 -6.39 -16.57
C GLY A 128 -12.90 -5.31 -16.67
N SER A 129 -11.74 -5.65 -16.13
CA SER A 129 -10.49 -5.30 -16.78
C SER A 129 -10.14 -6.48 -17.67
N ASP A 130 -10.10 -6.27 -18.99
CA ASP A 130 -9.01 -6.85 -19.77
C ASP A 130 -7.76 -6.53 -18.96
N LEU A 131 -7.28 -7.52 -18.19
CA LEU A 131 -6.11 -7.36 -17.33
C LEU A 131 -5.00 -7.03 -18.30
N GLN A 132 -4.59 -5.76 -18.30
CA GLN A 132 -3.51 -5.32 -19.16
C GLN A 132 -2.29 -6.12 -18.73
N ILE A 133 -1.86 -7.04 -19.59
CA ILE A 133 -0.73 -7.92 -19.30
C ILE A 133 0.52 -7.06 -19.45
N TYR A 134 1.14 -6.74 -18.33
CA TYR A 134 2.43 -6.05 -18.32
C TYR A 134 3.56 -7.05 -18.52
N PRO A 135 4.63 -6.66 -19.23
CA PRO A 135 5.84 -7.48 -19.31
C PRO A 135 6.40 -7.77 -17.92
N GLU A 136 7.01 -8.95 -17.74
CA GLU A 136 7.60 -9.37 -16.45
C GLU A 136 8.62 -8.38 -15.87
N SER A 137 9.24 -7.53 -16.72
CA SER A 137 10.14 -6.47 -16.27
C SER A 137 9.50 -5.38 -15.39
N TYR A 138 8.17 -5.40 -15.20
CA TYR A 138 7.43 -4.54 -14.26
C TYR A 138 7.17 -5.22 -12.90
N ASN A 139 7.54 -6.50 -12.76
CA ASN A 139 7.39 -7.23 -11.51
C ASN A 139 8.49 -6.83 -10.51
N LEU A 140 8.14 -6.83 -9.23
CA LEU A 140 9.10 -6.67 -8.13
C LEU A 140 9.77 -8.02 -7.86
N THR A 141 10.88 -8.30 -8.52
CA THR A 141 11.51 -9.64 -8.49
C THR A 141 12.45 -9.84 -7.31
N THR A 142 12.97 -8.74 -6.72
CA THR A 142 13.86 -8.79 -5.57
C THR A 142 13.23 -8.13 -4.33
N THR A 143 13.70 -8.51 -3.14
CA THR A 143 13.34 -7.81 -1.89
C THR A 143 13.72 -6.34 -1.96
N GLN A 144 14.86 -6.01 -2.58
CA GLN A 144 15.32 -4.64 -2.76
C GLN A 144 14.34 -3.79 -3.59
N ASP A 145 13.70 -4.37 -4.62
CA ASP A 145 12.69 -3.67 -5.42
C ASP A 145 11.48 -3.28 -4.57
N MET A 146 11.02 -4.20 -3.71
CA MET A 146 9.91 -3.95 -2.78
C MET A 146 10.29 -2.89 -1.75
N GLU A 147 11.46 -2.97 -1.15
CA GLU A 147 11.97 -2.00 -0.17
C GLU A 147 12.07 -0.59 -0.76
N THR A 148 12.65 -0.46 -1.96
CA THR A 148 12.81 0.82 -2.65
C THR A 148 11.45 1.44 -2.97
N LEU A 149 10.47 0.62 -3.37
CA LEU A 149 9.10 1.08 -3.60
C LEU A 149 8.43 1.54 -2.30
N LEU A 150 8.59 0.78 -1.20
CA LEU A 150 8.03 1.11 0.10
C LEU A 150 8.64 2.41 0.67
N GLN A 151 9.94 2.62 0.53
CA GLN A 151 10.62 3.87 0.91
C GLN A 151 10.05 5.06 0.13
N SER A 152 9.90 4.91 -1.18
CA SER A 152 9.29 5.94 -2.05
C SER A 152 7.86 6.25 -1.61
N LEU A 153 7.09 5.23 -1.22
CA LEU A 153 5.73 5.38 -0.74
C LEU A 153 5.65 6.16 0.57
N VAL A 154 6.55 5.89 1.52
CA VAL A 154 6.66 6.65 2.76
C VAL A 154 6.93 8.13 2.45
N ILE A 155 7.85 8.44 1.54
CA ILE A 155 8.11 9.84 1.14
C ILE A 155 6.84 10.50 0.56
N VAL A 156 6.08 9.78 -0.27
CA VAL A 156 4.83 10.28 -0.86
C VAL A 156 3.78 10.57 0.19
N LEU A 157 3.53 9.64 1.12
CA LEU A 157 2.46 9.75 2.11
C LEU A 157 2.74 10.82 3.16
N PHE A 158 4.01 11.04 3.50
CA PHE A 158 4.40 11.98 4.56
C PHE A 158 5.03 13.28 4.02
N GLY A 159 5.21 13.43 2.71
CA GLY A 159 5.61 14.69 2.07
C GLY A 159 7.08 15.12 2.30
N PHE A 160 7.98 14.20 2.61
CA PHE A 160 9.34 14.45 3.16
C PHE A 160 10.37 15.19 2.27
N ARG A 161 9.98 15.79 1.13
CA ARG A 161 10.97 16.38 0.22
C ARG A 161 11.84 17.47 0.83
N SER A 162 11.30 18.31 1.72
CA SER A 162 12.05 19.41 2.35
C SER A 162 13.02 18.93 3.42
N PHE A 163 12.67 17.87 4.16
CA PHE A 163 13.47 17.35 5.27
C PHE A 163 14.74 16.64 4.79
N LEU A 164 14.65 15.93 3.65
CA LEU A 164 15.77 15.17 3.09
C LEU A 164 16.81 16.05 2.41
N SER A 165 16.49 17.26 1.94
CA SER A 165 17.48 18.13 1.29
C SER A 165 18.30 18.98 2.26
N GLU A 166 17.76 19.32 3.44
CA GLU A 166 18.44 20.20 4.41
C GLU A 166 19.22 19.44 5.50
N GLU A 167 18.83 18.21 5.88
CA GLU A 167 19.35 17.54 7.09
C GLU A 167 20.16 16.26 6.85
N LEU A 168 20.55 15.97 5.61
CA LEU A 168 21.48 14.87 5.25
C LEU A 168 22.90 15.03 5.85
N GLY A 169 23.15 16.07 6.66
CA GLY A 169 24.41 16.30 7.36
C GLY A 169 24.54 15.65 8.74
N SER A 170 23.54 14.92 9.27
CA SER A 170 23.68 14.30 10.61
C SER A 170 23.18 12.86 10.67
N GLU A 171 24.00 11.97 11.25
CA GLU A 171 23.78 10.54 11.49
C GLU A 171 22.56 10.20 12.38
N ASN A 172 21.70 11.17 12.72
CA ASN A 172 20.57 11.00 13.65
C ASN A 172 19.18 11.30 13.06
N TRP A 173 19.08 11.53 11.74
CA TRP A 173 17.81 11.90 11.10
C TRP A 173 16.73 10.81 11.24
N TYR A 174 17.09 9.52 11.22
CA TYR A 174 16.17 8.41 11.43
C TYR A 174 15.61 8.37 12.87
N LYS A 175 16.38 8.76 13.90
CA LYS A 175 15.91 8.81 15.30
C LYS A 175 14.86 9.92 15.50
N ARG A 176 15.01 11.06 14.83
CA ARG A 176 14.05 12.18 14.87
C ARG A 176 12.81 11.90 14.02
N PHE A 177 12.98 11.24 12.88
CA PHE A 177 11.91 10.70 12.05
C PHE A 177 10.99 9.75 12.85
N LEU A 178 11.56 8.84 13.66
CA LEU A 178 10.80 7.92 14.53
C LEU A 178 10.00 8.63 15.64
N ALA A 179 10.44 9.83 16.07
CA ALA A 179 9.75 10.62 17.07
C ALA A 179 8.54 11.39 16.50
N ALA A 180 8.61 11.81 15.23
CA ALA A 180 7.58 12.64 14.58
C ALA A 180 6.46 11.83 13.90
N SER A 181 6.69 10.57 13.55
CA SER A 181 5.66 9.72 12.93
C SER A 181 4.65 9.21 13.97
N TYR A 182 3.44 9.77 14.00
CA TYR A 182 2.28 9.27 14.78
C TYR A 182 1.74 7.90 14.29
N ASN A 183 2.45 7.24 13.37
CA ASN A 183 2.10 5.94 12.82
C ASN A 183 3.30 4.98 12.89
N LYS A 184 3.83 4.82 14.12
CA LYS A 184 4.99 3.96 14.41
C LYS A 184 4.78 2.50 13.95
N GLU A 185 3.54 2.00 13.90
CA GLU A 185 3.25 0.61 13.48
C GLU A 185 3.55 0.33 12.01
N LEU A 186 3.19 1.24 11.10
CA LEU A 186 3.41 1.04 9.66
C LEU A 186 4.91 1.02 9.35
N TYR A 187 5.67 1.90 9.97
CA TYR A 187 7.12 1.97 9.81
C TYR A 187 7.84 0.78 10.47
N PHE A 188 7.50 0.44 11.72
CA PHE A 188 8.09 -0.71 12.42
C PHE A 188 7.82 -2.03 11.69
N LYS A 189 6.62 -2.24 11.12
CA LYS A 189 6.31 -3.48 10.37
C LYS A 189 7.00 -3.53 9.00
N ILE A 190 7.09 -2.41 8.27
CA ILE A 190 7.81 -2.36 6.99
C ILE A 190 9.30 -2.70 7.21
N PHE A 191 9.93 -2.11 8.23
CA PHE A 191 11.35 -2.38 8.52
C PHE A 191 11.59 -3.79 9.10
N LYS A 192 10.74 -4.29 10.00
CA LYS A 192 10.87 -5.65 10.58
C LYS A 192 10.73 -6.77 9.54
N THR A 193 9.99 -6.53 8.46
CA THR A 193 9.77 -7.53 7.40
C THR A 193 10.88 -7.49 6.34
N CYS A 194 11.66 -6.42 6.28
CA CYS A 194 12.70 -6.19 5.27
C CYS A 194 14.14 -6.47 5.76
N SER A 195 14.43 -6.40 7.07
CA SER A 195 15.75 -6.82 7.58
C SER A 195 15.65 -7.71 8.83
N GLN A 196 16.25 -8.90 8.75
CA GLN A 196 16.28 -9.86 9.86
C GLN A 196 17.53 -9.71 10.76
N GLU A 197 18.46 -8.79 10.47
CA GLU A 197 19.78 -8.74 11.11
C GLU A 197 20.14 -7.48 11.91
N SER A 198 19.26 -6.48 12.04
CA SER A 198 19.65 -5.17 12.66
C SER A 198 18.98 -4.84 14.01
N MET A 199 18.16 -5.73 14.57
CA MET A 199 17.29 -5.41 15.72
C MET A 199 17.94 -5.50 17.11
N GLU A 200 19.05 -6.22 17.30
CA GLU A 200 19.63 -6.39 18.64
C GLU A 200 20.32 -5.14 19.20
N LEU A 201 20.85 -4.26 18.34
CA LEU A 201 21.53 -3.05 18.77
C LEU A 201 20.55 -1.91 19.14
N VAL A 202 19.37 -1.87 18.52
CA VAL A 202 18.38 -0.82 18.76
C VAL A 202 17.56 -1.09 20.03
N TYR A 203 17.32 -2.37 20.36
CA TYR A 203 16.58 -2.74 21.58
C TYR A 203 17.36 -2.42 22.87
N HIS A 204 18.69 -2.52 22.86
CA HIS A 204 19.52 -2.31 24.05
C HIS A 204 19.69 -0.82 24.42
N GLU A 205 19.65 0.10 23.45
CA GLU A 205 19.70 1.55 23.74
C GLU A 205 18.34 2.09 24.25
N MET A 206 17.23 1.46 23.88
CA MET A 206 15.87 1.95 24.18
C MET A 206 15.38 1.65 25.61
N ILE A 207 16.01 0.72 26.33
CA ILE A 207 15.66 0.36 27.72
C ILE A 207 16.51 1.14 28.74
N CYS A 208 17.62 1.74 28.33
CA CYS A 208 18.59 2.38 29.23
C CYS A 208 18.65 3.92 29.14
N SER A 209 17.66 4.58 28.52
CA SER A 209 17.54 6.05 28.47
C SER A 209 16.10 6.51 28.69
#